data_AF-A0A2S6UHV5-F1
#
_entry.id   AF-A0A2S6UHV5-F1
#
_cell.length_a   1.000
_cell.length_b   1.000
_cell.length_c   1.000
_cell.angle_alpha   90.00
_cell.angle_beta   90.00
_cell.angle_gamma   90.00
#
_symmetry.space_group_name_H-M   'P 1'
#
loop_
_entity.id
_entity.type
_entity.pdbx_description
1 polymer ?
#
loop_
_entity_poly.entity_id
_entity_poly.type
_entity_poly.pdbx_seq_one_letter_code
_entity_poly.pdbx_strand_id
1 'polypeptide(L)'
;MTQSNSPIDIHRESVRAEWVDYNGHMNVAYFVLVFDHATDTFFDHVGLDESYRAETNNSVFVVEAHVTYDQEVLEGAALRVTTQILDIDDKRLHLFHRMYAGESDDLLATNELMILHMDMDIRRSAPFPKKALTYLQRLAKEHQALGRPG
;
A
#
# COMPACT_ATOMS: atom_id res chain seq x y z
N MET A 1 -9.36 -23.32 -1.98
CA MET A 1 -8.73 -21.99 -2.08
C MET A 1 -8.71 -21.44 -0.67
N THR A 2 -7.53 -21.38 -0.07
CA THR A 2 -7.30 -21.03 1.33
C THR A 2 -7.66 -19.56 1.55
N GLN A 3 -8.51 -19.27 2.55
CA GLN A 3 -8.78 -17.91 2.99
C GLN A 3 -7.46 -17.31 3.51
N SER A 4 -7.03 -16.16 2.99
CA SER A 4 -5.85 -15.48 3.52
C SER A 4 -6.29 -14.66 4.73
N ASN A 5 -6.22 -15.27 5.91
CA ASN A 5 -6.59 -14.61 7.18
C ASN A 5 -5.42 -13.74 7.71
N SER A 6 -4.74 -13.05 6.81
CA SER A 6 -3.57 -12.22 7.06
C SER A 6 -3.51 -11.09 6.05
N PRO A 7 -2.93 -9.93 6.40
CA PRO A 7 -2.61 -8.88 5.44
C PRO A 7 -1.78 -9.44 4.26
N ILE A 8 -1.83 -8.74 3.14
CA ILE A 8 -0.94 -9.01 2.01
C ILE A 8 0.48 -8.66 2.43
N ASP A 9 1.41 -9.60 2.30
CA ASP A 9 2.80 -9.46 2.71
C ASP A 9 3.71 -9.79 1.51
N ILE A 10 3.87 -8.83 0.59
CA ILE A 10 4.59 -9.02 -0.69
C ILE A 10 5.71 -8.00 -0.94
N HIS A 11 5.78 -6.90 -0.19
CA HIS A 11 6.77 -5.85 -0.41
C HIS A 11 7.91 -5.90 0.60
N ARG A 12 9.15 -5.91 0.10
CA ARG A 12 10.38 -5.77 0.89
C ARG A 12 11.36 -4.86 0.16
N GLU A 13 12.09 -4.05 0.92
CA GLU A 13 13.25 -3.31 0.41
C GLU A 13 14.24 -2.95 1.53
N SER A 14 15.37 -2.31 1.17
CA SER A 14 16.39 -1.89 2.13
C SER A 14 16.57 -0.38 2.10
N VAL A 15 16.81 0.22 3.27
CA VAL A 15 17.05 1.66 3.38
C VAL A 15 18.32 2.03 2.66
N ARG A 16 18.20 2.94 1.68
CA ARG A 16 19.32 3.39 0.86
C ARG A 16 20.07 4.55 1.53
N ALA A 17 21.35 4.71 1.19
CA ALA A 17 22.19 5.78 1.73
C ALA A 17 21.62 7.18 1.44
N GLU A 18 20.96 7.37 0.29
CA GLU A 18 20.32 8.63 -0.07
C GLU A 18 19.03 8.93 0.73
N TRP A 19 18.53 8.00 1.54
CA TRP A 19 17.30 8.16 2.33
C TRP A 19 17.54 8.64 3.75
N VAL A 20 18.77 8.56 4.23
CA VAL A 20 19.09 8.92 5.60
C VAL A 20 19.50 10.39 5.72
N ASP A 21 19.13 10.99 6.83
CA ASP A 21 19.54 12.34 7.19
C ASP A 21 20.99 12.37 7.70
N TYR A 22 21.45 13.55 8.13
CA TYR A 22 22.81 13.71 8.67
C TYR A 22 23.08 12.87 9.94
N ASN A 23 22.04 12.40 10.62
CA ASN A 23 22.14 11.56 11.82
C ASN A 23 22.16 10.06 11.48
N GLY A 24 22.03 9.70 10.20
CA GLY A 24 21.94 8.31 9.76
C GLY A 24 20.55 7.68 9.91
N HIS A 25 19.53 8.49 10.23
CA HIS A 25 18.14 8.02 10.34
C HIS A 25 17.39 8.29 9.04
N MET A 26 16.54 7.35 8.64
CA MET A 26 15.68 7.51 7.48
C MET A 26 14.81 8.76 7.63
N ASN A 27 14.92 9.67 6.66
CA ASN A 27 14.11 10.89 6.67
C ASN A 27 12.63 10.52 6.44
N VAL A 28 11.73 11.23 7.12
CA VAL A 28 10.28 10.99 7.10
C VAL A 28 9.69 10.89 5.69
N ALA A 29 10.22 11.62 4.71
CA ALA A 29 9.74 11.54 3.32
C ALA A 29 9.97 10.15 2.69
N TYR A 30 11.01 9.43 3.11
CA TYR A 30 11.34 8.12 2.55
C TYR A 30 10.53 6.99 3.16
N PHE A 31 9.98 7.16 4.37
CA PHE A 31 8.93 6.24 4.84
C PHE A 31 7.73 6.28 3.89
N VAL A 32 7.30 7.48 3.50
CA VAL A 32 6.19 7.66 2.54
C VAL A 32 6.55 7.07 1.18
N LEU A 33 7.79 7.24 0.71
CA LEU A 33 8.25 6.62 -0.53
C LEU A 33 8.18 5.08 -0.49
N VAL A 34 8.63 4.48 0.62
CA VAL A 34 8.55 3.02 0.79
C VAL A 34 7.09 2.56 0.81
N PHE A 35 6.19 3.31 1.46
CA PHE A 35 4.75 3.03 1.41
C PHE A 35 4.15 3.18 0.01
N ASP A 36 4.64 4.14 -0.79
CA ASP A 36 4.25 4.32 -2.19
C ASP A 36 4.69 3.11 -3.03
N HIS A 37 5.94 2.65 -2.89
CA HIS A 37 6.40 1.42 -3.54
C HIS A 37 5.59 0.18 -3.13
N ALA A 38 5.20 0.07 -1.86
CA ALA A 38 4.33 -1.00 -1.38
C ALA A 38 2.92 -0.91 -1.99
N THR A 39 2.43 0.31 -2.22
CA THR A 39 1.16 0.59 -2.89
C THR A 39 1.22 0.16 -4.37
N ASP A 40 2.30 0.49 -5.08
CA ASP A 40 2.55 0.03 -6.44
C ASP A 40 2.62 -1.50 -6.51
N THR A 41 3.39 -2.12 -5.62
CA THR A 41 3.52 -3.59 -5.53
C THR A 41 2.15 -4.25 -5.30
N PHE A 42 1.31 -3.65 -4.46
CA PHE A 42 -0.06 -4.12 -4.23
C PHE A 42 -0.93 -3.98 -5.50
N PHE A 43 -0.84 -2.86 -6.22
CA PHE A 43 -1.62 -2.64 -7.44
C PHE A 43 -1.20 -3.58 -8.59
N ASP A 44 0.10 -3.84 -8.73
CA ASP A 44 0.61 -4.84 -9.66
C ASP A 44 0.04 -6.23 -9.36
N HIS A 45 0.03 -6.61 -8.08
CA HIS A 45 -0.49 -7.91 -7.63
C HIS A 45 -2.00 -8.09 -7.91
N VAL A 46 -2.79 -7.02 -7.87
CA VAL A 46 -4.24 -7.08 -8.18
C VAL A 46 -4.53 -6.88 -9.69
N GLY A 47 -3.51 -6.71 -10.52
CA GLY A 47 -3.61 -6.55 -11.97
C GLY A 47 -4.03 -5.16 -12.42
N LEU A 48 -3.69 -4.13 -11.65
CA LEU A 48 -3.83 -2.70 -11.99
C LEU A 48 -2.43 -2.09 -12.21
N ASP A 49 -1.61 -2.79 -12.98
CA ASP A 49 -0.21 -2.48 -13.26
C ASP A 49 0.00 -1.45 -14.38
N GLU A 50 1.25 -1.24 -14.78
CA GLU A 50 1.63 -0.39 -15.91
C GLU A 50 0.94 -0.81 -17.23
N SER A 51 0.81 -2.12 -17.48
CA SER A 51 0.15 -2.63 -18.69
C SER A 51 -1.34 -2.26 -18.71
N TYR A 52 -2.03 -2.45 -17.58
CA TYR A 52 -3.41 -2.02 -17.41
C TYR A 52 -3.59 -0.53 -17.68
N ARG A 53 -2.71 0.30 -17.11
CA ARG A 53 -2.73 1.75 -17.32
C ARG A 53 -2.53 2.11 -18.80
N ALA A 54 -1.58 1.49 -19.48
CA ALA A 54 -1.30 1.72 -20.89
C ALA A 54 -2.46 1.30 -21.80
N GLU A 55 -3.14 0.20 -21.49
CA GLU A 55 -4.26 -0.34 -22.29
C GLU A 55 -5.56 0.44 -22.11
N THR A 56 -5.82 0.95 -20.90
CA THR A 56 -7.13 1.52 -20.54
C THR A 56 -7.13 3.03 -20.35
N ASN A 57 -5.95 3.64 -20.25
CA ASN A 57 -5.78 5.02 -19.81
C ASN A 57 -6.47 5.32 -18.46
N ASN A 58 -6.61 4.31 -17.60
CA ASN A 58 -7.07 4.48 -16.22
C ASN A 58 -5.90 4.41 -15.25
N SER A 59 -6.08 4.98 -14.06
CA SER A 59 -5.06 4.99 -13.02
C SER A 59 -5.68 5.03 -11.61
N VAL A 60 -4.86 5.11 -10.58
CA VAL A 60 -5.28 5.24 -9.18
C VAL A 60 -4.57 6.44 -8.56
N PHE A 61 -5.31 7.26 -7.82
CA PHE A 61 -4.79 8.43 -7.12
C PHE A 61 -4.99 8.27 -5.61
N VAL A 62 -3.92 8.45 -4.84
CA VAL A 62 -4.02 8.71 -3.39
C VAL A 62 -4.59 10.11 -3.20
N VAL A 63 -5.68 10.23 -2.44
CA VAL A 63 -6.33 11.52 -2.15
C VAL A 63 -6.15 11.96 -0.70
N GLU A 64 -5.83 11.03 0.19
CA GLU A 64 -5.54 11.31 1.59
C GLU A 64 -4.55 10.25 2.12
N ALA A 65 -3.67 10.69 3.01
CA ALA A 65 -2.72 9.84 3.70
C ALA A 65 -2.59 10.26 5.17
N HIS A 66 -2.57 9.29 6.08
CA HIS A 66 -2.16 9.45 7.47
C HIS A 66 -0.93 8.57 7.72
N VAL A 67 0.08 9.07 8.43
CA VAL A 67 1.34 8.35 8.66
C VAL A 67 1.72 8.48 10.14
N THR A 68 2.06 7.35 10.76
CA THR A 68 2.72 7.31 12.07
C THR A 68 4.17 6.89 11.91
N TYR A 69 5.04 7.41 12.78
CA TYR A 69 6.45 7.06 12.85
C TYR A 69 6.69 6.53 14.25
N ASP A 70 6.85 5.22 14.37
CA ASP A 70 6.88 4.52 15.65
C ASP A 70 8.33 4.30 16.12
N GLN A 71 9.25 4.06 15.18
CA GLN A 71 10.68 3.85 15.46
C GLN A 71 11.58 4.47 14.39
N GLU A 72 12.79 4.87 14.81
CA GLU A 72 13.86 5.31 13.90
C GLU A 72 14.42 4.12 13.11
N VAL A 73 14.82 4.36 11.86
CA VAL A 73 15.35 3.33 10.96
C VAL A 73 16.69 3.79 10.41
N LEU A 74 17.69 2.90 10.44
CA LEU A 74 19.05 3.20 10.00
C LEU A 74 19.28 2.81 8.53
N GLU A 75 20.33 3.40 7.93
CA GLU A 75 20.85 2.98 6.63
C GLU A 75 21.06 1.46 6.57
N GLY A 76 20.67 0.84 5.45
CA GLY A 76 20.85 -0.59 5.20
C GLY A 76 19.87 -1.49 5.94
N ALA A 77 19.00 -0.96 6.80
CA ALA A 77 17.97 -1.76 7.45
C ALA A 77 17.04 -2.42 6.41
N ALA A 78 16.70 -3.69 6.66
CA ALA A 78 15.70 -4.39 5.87
C ALA A 78 14.29 -3.96 6.31
N LEU A 79 13.41 -3.74 5.35
CA LEU A 79 12.02 -3.34 5.55
C LEU A 79 11.09 -4.38 4.94
N ARG A 80 10.00 -4.66 5.64
CA ARG A 80 8.86 -5.44 5.16
C ARG A 80 7.60 -4.61 5.32
N VAL A 81 6.79 -4.50 4.27
CA VAL A 81 5.51 -3.79 4.34
C VAL A 81 4.37 -4.77 4.10
N THR A 82 3.39 -4.75 5.01
CA THR A 82 2.14 -5.48 4.85
C THR A 82 0.99 -4.53 4.57
N THR A 83 0.05 -4.97 3.73
CA THR A 83 -1.08 -4.16 3.25
C THR A 83 -2.41 -4.82 3.63
N GLN A 84 -3.26 -4.06 4.31
CA GLN A 84 -4.60 -4.45 4.68
C GLN A 84 -5.62 -3.52 4.02
N ILE A 85 -6.54 -4.07 3.23
CA ILE A 85 -7.76 -3.37 2.80
C ILE A 85 -8.70 -3.19 4.01
N LEU A 86 -9.02 -1.94 4.34
CA LEU A 86 -9.95 -1.56 5.41
C LEU A 86 -11.39 -1.41 4.90
N ASP A 87 -11.56 -0.89 3.69
CA ASP A 87 -12.85 -0.68 3.05
C ASP A 87 -12.69 -0.56 1.53
N ILE A 88 -13.76 -0.83 0.80
CA ILE A 88 -13.82 -0.72 -0.66
C ILE A 88 -15.24 -0.49 -1.14
N ASP A 89 -15.39 0.37 -2.15
CA ASP A 89 -16.60 0.44 -2.96
C ASP A 89 -16.30 0.28 -4.46
N ASP A 90 -17.17 0.76 -5.33
CA ASP A 90 -17.01 0.59 -6.77
C ASP A 90 -15.78 1.33 -7.34
N LYS A 91 -15.29 2.38 -6.69
CA LYS A 91 -14.20 3.24 -7.21
C LYS A 91 -13.21 3.77 -6.16
N ARG A 92 -13.43 3.47 -4.88
CA ARG A 92 -12.61 3.90 -3.74
C ARG A 92 -12.05 2.70 -3.03
N LEU A 93 -10.81 2.82 -2.59
CA LEU A 93 -10.11 1.80 -1.84
C LEU A 93 -9.45 2.45 -0.62
N HIS A 94 -9.70 1.88 0.55
CA HIS A 94 -9.12 2.32 1.81
C HIS A 94 -8.07 1.28 2.24
N LEU A 95 -6.80 1.66 2.21
CA LEU A 95 -5.68 0.79 2.57
C LEU A 95 -5.05 1.20 3.89
N PHE A 96 -4.45 0.21 4.55
CA PHE A 96 -3.59 0.40 5.71
C PHE A 96 -2.31 -0.42 5.55
N HIS A 97 -1.18 0.27 5.52
CA HIS A 97 0.14 -0.31 5.46
C HIS A 97 0.77 -0.33 6.85
N ARG A 98 1.53 -1.40 7.12
CA ARG A 98 2.42 -1.51 8.29
C ARG A 98 3.82 -1.81 7.82
N MET A 99 4.79 -1.03 8.28
CA MET A 99 6.21 -1.24 8.01
C MET A 99 6.88 -1.90 9.21
N TYR A 100 7.63 -2.97 8.96
CA TYR A 100 8.33 -3.75 9.98
C TYR A 100 9.83 -3.83 9.69
N ALA A 101 10.62 -4.07 10.73
CA ALA A 101 12.05 -4.34 10.62
C ALA A 101 12.32 -5.76 10.07
N GLY A 102 12.55 -5.86 8.76
CA GLY A 102 12.78 -7.12 8.07
C GLY A 102 11.68 -8.15 8.36
N GLU A 103 12.08 -9.34 8.80
CA GLU A 103 11.15 -10.43 9.13
C GLU A 103 10.71 -10.42 10.60
N SER A 104 11.11 -9.44 11.41
CA SER A 104 10.57 -9.28 12.77
C SER A 104 9.18 -8.66 12.74
N ASP A 105 8.51 -8.68 13.90
CA ASP A 105 7.24 -8.00 14.13
C ASP A 105 7.43 -6.62 14.78
N ASP A 106 8.65 -6.08 14.75
CA ASP A 106 8.93 -4.74 15.27
C ASP A 106 8.36 -3.69 14.31
N LEU A 107 7.26 -3.06 14.73
CA LEU A 107 6.58 -2.02 13.96
C LEU A 107 7.43 -0.74 13.92
N LEU A 108 7.69 -0.25 12.71
CA LEU A 108 8.49 0.94 12.44
C LEU A 108 7.62 2.16 12.12
N ALA A 109 6.56 1.95 11.36
CA ALA A 109 5.65 3.00 10.92
C ALA A 109 4.34 2.41 10.38
N THR A 110 3.30 3.25 10.31
CA THR A 110 2.05 2.91 9.63
C THR A 110 1.67 3.96 8.59
N ASN A 111 0.87 3.56 7.60
CA ASN A 111 0.30 4.49 6.64
C ASN A 111 -1.13 4.08 6.22
N GLU A 112 -2.10 4.96 6.48
CA GLU A 112 -3.49 4.80 6.05
C GLU A 112 -3.73 5.66 4.81
N LEU A 113 -4.35 5.08 3.77
CA LEU A 113 -4.52 5.71 2.46
C LEU A 113 -5.96 5.62 1.97
N MET A 114 -6.52 6.77 1.54
CA MET A 114 -7.72 6.79 0.71
C MET A 114 -7.33 6.93 -0.77
N ILE A 115 -7.79 6.00 -1.59
CA ILE A 115 -7.40 5.89 -3.00
C ILE A 115 -8.64 5.92 -3.89
N LEU A 116 -8.57 6.65 -5.00
CA LEU A 116 -9.58 6.70 -6.05
C LEU A 116 -9.08 6.03 -7.33
N HIS A 117 -9.92 5.22 -7.96
CA HIS A 117 -9.73 4.81 -9.34
C HIS A 117 -10.21 5.91 -10.29
N MET A 118 -9.40 6.21 -11.31
CA MET A 118 -9.53 7.38 -12.16
C MET A 118 -9.55 6.99 -13.63
N ASP A 119 -10.49 7.56 -14.38
CA ASP A 119 -10.46 7.64 -15.84
C ASP A 119 -9.69 8.91 -16.23
N MET A 120 -8.60 8.74 -16.98
CA MET A 120 -7.72 9.84 -17.34
C MET A 120 -8.16 10.60 -18.60
N ASP A 121 -9.04 10.02 -19.43
CA ASP A 121 -9.61 10.71 -20.59
C ASP A 121 -10.50 11.87 -20.13
N ILE A 122 -11.33 11.62 -19.11
CA ILE A 122 -12.22 12.64 -18.53
C ILE A 122 -11.70 13.24 -17.22
N ARG A 123 -10.59 12.73 -16.69
CA ARG A 123 -9.94 13.12 -15.42
C ARG A 123 -10.91 13.10 -14.23
N ARG A 124 -11.68 12.02 -14.08
CA ARG A 124 -12.67 11.83 -13.00
C ARG A 124 -12.60 10.43 -12.41
N SER A 125 -13.15 10.27 -11.20
CA SER A 125 -13.28 8.94 -10.61
C SER A 125 -14.21 8.06 -11.44
N ALA A 126 -13.81 6.81 -11.63
CA ALA A 126 -14.54 5.80 -12.40
C ALA A 126 -14.48 4.45 -11.66
N PRO A 127 -15.47 3.56 -11.84
CA PRO A 127 -15.44 2.25 -11.21
C PRO A 127 -14.18 1.46 -11.57
N PHE A 128 -13.68 0.67 -10.63
CA PHE A 128 -12.65 -0.32 -10.89
C PHE A 128 -13.11 -1.33 -11.96
N PRO A 129 -12.18 -1.87 -12.77
CA PRO A 129 -12.50 -2.96 -13.68
C PRO A 129 -13.11 -4.14 -12.93
N LYS A 130 -14.15 -4.77 -13.51
CA LYS A 130 -14.92 -5.85 -12.86
C LYS A 130 -14.04 -6.96 -12.28
N LYS A 131 -12.98 -7.37 -12.99
CA LYS A 131 -12.03 -8.40 -12.53
C LYS A 131 -11.29 -7.98 -11.27
N ALA A 132 -10.69 -6.78 -11.28
CA ALA A 132 -9.98 -6.23 -10.14
C ALA A 132 -10.93 -5.99 -8.96
N LEU A 133 -12.10 -5.37 -9.20
CA LEU A 133 -13.10 -5.11 -8.16
C LEU A 133 -13.56 -6.40 -7.47
N THR A 134 -13.82 -7.46 -8.23
CA THR A 134 -14.22 -8.76 -7.67
C THR A 134 -13.13 -9.35 -6.77
N TYR A 135 -11.86 -9.25 -7.19
CA TYR A 135 -10.72 -9.73 -6.42
C TYR A 135 -10.51 -8.90 -5.14
N LEU A 136 -10.54 -7.57 -5.26
CA LEU A 136 -10.39 -6.65 -4.14
C LEU A 136 -11.52 -6.79 -3.11
N GLN A 137 -12.78 -6.93 -3.53
CA GLN A 137 -13.91 -7.17 -2.63
C GLN A 137 -13.77 -8.49 -1.87
N ARG A 138 -13.23 -9.53 -2.51
CA ARG A 138 -12.93 -10.80 -1.83
C ARG A 138 -11.84 -10.61 -0.77
N LEU A 139 -10.74 -9.95 -1.11
CA LEU A 139 -9.66 -9.65 -0.15
C LEU A 139 -10.16 -8.78 1.02
N ALA A 140 -10.96 -7.76 0.74
CA ALA A 140 -11.55 -6.90 1.77
C ALA A 140 -12.40 -7.71 2.75
N LYS A 141 -13.21 -8.65 2.26
CA LYS A 141 -14.00 -9.55 3.10
C LYS A 141 -13.13 -10.46 3.98
N GLU A 142 -12.02 -10.97 3.45
CA GLU A 142 -11.05 -11.75 4.23
C GLU A 142 -10.40 -10.89 5.32
N HIS A 143 -10.03 -9.64 5.00
CA HIS A 143 -9.41 -8.71 5.93
C HIS A 143 -10.34 -8.16 7.01
N GLN A 144 -11.68 -8.17 6.81
CA GLN A 144 -12.63 -7.78 7.86
C GLN A 144 -12.46 -8.62 9.13
N ALA A 145 -12.02 -9.88 9.00
CA ALA A 145 -11.77 -10.77 10.15
C ALA A 145 -10.55 -10.37 10.99
N LEU A 146 -9.67 -9.50 10.47
CA LEU A 146 -8.46 -9.04 11.17
C LEU A 146 -8.73 -7.90 12.17
N GLY A 147 -9.92 -7.29 12.12
CA GLY A 147 -10.22 -6.07 12.87
C GLY A 147 -9.58 -4.83 12.25
N ARG A 148 -9.96 -3.65 12.75
CA ARG A 148 -9.35 -2.38 12.33
C ARG A 148 -8.01 -2.19 13.06
N PRO A 149 -6.97 -1.70 12.35
CA PRO A 149 -5.76 -1.16 12.99
C PRO A 149 -6.15 -0.11 14.04
N GLY A 150 -5.41 -0.08 15.15
CA GLY A 150 -5.54 0.92 16.21
C GLY A 150 -4.64 2.11 15.99
#